data_AF-A0AAJ0BF51-F1
#
_entry.id   AF-A0AAJ0BF51-F1
#
_cell.length_a   1.000
_cell.length_b   1.000
_cell.length_c   1.000
_cell.angle_alpha   90.00
_cell.angle_beta   90.00
_cell.angle_gamma   90.00
#
_symmetry.space_group_name_H-M   'P 1'
#
loop_
_entity.id
_entity.type
_entity.pdbx_description
1 polymer ?
#
loop_
_entity_poly.entity_id
_entity_poly.type
_entity_poly.pdbx_seq_one_letter_code
_entity_poly.pdbx_strand_id
1 'polypeptide(L)'
;MASSAFSPSPNAPGSILTFTTPFPQPASCSSILTTSVQVITGYGTTATSTYLLPDTTDARYTACLAPAGGDKFSFSPAVCPQSWTAWWLGWSSVDGDRRGTAAIISTAYCCSPSFSLPEETPDVLSPSCVQIITATTGPNSNGGGPVETTALSKALVPAWHISWKDTDVSTLSPQPPAITSGRFKTWVPGSSPEPQPTQGSALGSPLFYFLVVGLPLIVVAAIIACLFFACRARFTRPQSSGRRGFGKKTPS
;
A
#
# COMPACT_ATOMS: atom_id res chain seq x y z
N MET A 1 45.10 34.13 45.12
CA MET A 1 45.00 32.85 44.38
C MET A 1 43.66 32.24 44.75
N ALA A 2 42.58 32.68 44.10
CA ALA A 2 42.03 32.19 42.83
C ALA A 2 41.12 30.97 43.06
N SER A 3 39.83 31.28 43.22
CA SER A 3 38.69 30.37 43.23
C SER A 3 38.43 29.85 41.81
N SER A 4 38.19 28.55 41.65
CA SER A 4 37.72 27.97 40.39
C SER A 4 36.22 27.72 40.48
N ALA A 5 35.47 28.41 39.62
CA ALA A 5 34.02 28.40 39.54
C ALA A 5 33.50 27.10 38.90
N PHE A 6 32.42 26.55 39.47
CA PHE A 6 31.54 25.62 38.80
C PHE A 6 30.74 26.36 37.72
N SER A 7 30.89 25.96 36.46
CA SER A 7 30.07 26.45 35.36
C SER A 7 29.07 25.35 34.96
N PRO A 8 27.75 25.60 35.00
CA PRO A 8 26.75 24.65 34.50
C PRO A 8 26.77 24.64 32.97
N SER A 9 26.98 23.47 32.36
CA SER A 9 26.86 23.31 30.90
C SER A 9 25.39 23.23 30.51
N PRO A 10 24.92 23.96 29.47
CA PRO A 10 23.52 24.00 29.08
C PRO A 10 23.12 22.78 28.25
N ASN A 11 21.89 22.32 28.50
CA ASN A 11 21.00 21.46 27.71
C ASN A 11 21.55 20.99 26.34
N ALA A 12 21.84 19.68 26.22
CA ALA A 12 22.09 19.04 24.93
C ALA A 12 20.75 18.78 24.20
N PRO A 13 20.50 19.38 23.03
CA PRO A 13 19.44 18.93 22.14
C PRO A 13 19.87 17.62 21.46
N GLY A 14 18.93 16.68 21.32
CA GLY A 14 19.12 15.38 20.67
C GLY A 14 19.79 15.55 19.30
N SER A 15 21.00 15.02 19.17
CA SER A 15 21.80 15.12 17.96
C SER A 15 21.26 14.10 16.95
N ILE A 16 20.48 14.58 15.98
CA ILE A 16 20.11 13.80 14.79
C ILE A 16 21.38 13.70 13.94
N LEU A 17 21.98 12.51 13.88
CA LEU A 17 23.20 12.27 13.11
C LEU A 17 22.92 12.53 11.63
N THR A 18 23.59 13.55 11.10
CA THR A 18 23.47 13.97 9.71
C THR A 18 24.29 13.03 8.83
N PHE A 19 23.63 12.14 8.10
CA PHE A 19 24.31 11.24 7.15
C PHE A 19 24.54 11.96 5.82
N THR A 20 25.63 12.74 5.74
CA THR A 20 26.12 13.34 4.49
C THR A 20 26.73 12.32 3.52
N THR A 21 26.87 11.06 3.96
CA THR A 21 27.32 9.94 3.15
C THR A 21 26.31 8.80 3.29
N PRO A 22 26.05 8.03 2.22
CA PRO A 22 25.03 7.01 2.25
C PRO A 22 25.47 5.97 3.28
N PHE A 23 24.69 5.79 4.34
CA PHE A 23 24.98 4.78 5.36
C PHE A 23 25.02 3.41 4.68
N PRO A 24 26.20 2.76 4.56
CA PRO A 24 26.29 1.47 3.92
C PRO A 24 25.79 0.42 4.92
N GLN A 25 24.66 -0.23 4.62
CA GLN A 25 24.22 -1.35 5.44
C GLN A 25 25.27 -2.47 5.37
N PRO A 26 25.71 -3.03 6.51
CA PRO A 26 26.51 -4.24 6.50
C PRO A 26 25.77 -5.36 5.76
N ALA A 27 26.45 -6.04 4.82
CA ALA A 27 25.84 -7.12 4.04
C ALA A 27 25.29 -8.28 4.90
N SER A 28 25.76 -8.40 6.15
CA SER A 28 25.24 -9.37 7.11
C SER A 28 23.78 -9.15 7.49
N CYS A 29 23.25 -7.94 7.32
CA CYS A 29 21.90 -7.59 7.75
C CYS A 29 20.77 -8.28 6.96
N SER A 30 21.03 -8.70 5.73
CA SER A 30 20.08 -9.47 4.92
C SER A 30 20.08 -10.97 5.27
N SER A 31 21.05 -11.44 6.07
CA SER A 31 21.24 -12.86 6.41
C SER A 31 20.80 -13.25 7.83
N ILE A 32 20.38 -12.28 8.64
CA ILE A 32 19.98 -12.47 10.03
C ILE A 32 18.46 -12.66 10.06
N LEU A 33 18.00 -13.84 9.68
CA LEU A 33 16.59 -14.18 9.59
C LEU A 33 16.27 -15.43 10.43
N THR A 34 15.17 -15.37 11.17
CA THR A 34 14.62 -16.49 11.93
C THR A 34 13.22 -16.84 11.44
N THR A 35 12.87 -18.12 11.50
CA THR A 35 11.59 -18.63 11.02
C THR A 35 10.49 -18.37 12.05
N SER A 36 9.44 -17.67 11.64
CA SER A 36 8.21 -17.51 12.40
C SER A 36 7.04 -18.10 11.62
N VAL A 37 6.21 -18.88 12.29
CA VAL A 37 4.99 -19.42 11.70
C VAL A 37 3.82 -18.59 12.22
N GLN A 38 3.04 -18.02 11.32
CA GLN A 38 1.83 -17.25 11.62
C GLN A 38 0.62 -18.04 11.11
N VAL A 39 -0.36 -18.20 11.98
CA VAL A 39 -1.63 -18.85 11.64
C VAL A 39 -2.65 -17.75 11.37
N ILE A 40 -3.08 -17.63 10.12
CA ILE A 40 -4.08 -16.65 9.68
C ILE A 40 -5.42 -17.38 9.62
N THR A 41 -6.36 -16.94 10.44
CA THR A 41 -7.73 -17.48 10.46
C THR A 41 -8.68 -16.46 9.83
N GLY A 42 -9.36 -16.84 8.75
CA GLY A 42 -10.31 -15.97 8.03
C GLY A 42 -11.42 -16.78 7.38
N TYR A 43 -12.66 -16.29 7.48
CA TYR A 43 -13.86 -16.88 6.85
C TYR A 43 -14.03 -18.41 7.06
N GLY A 44 -13.73 -18.92 8.25
CA GLY A 44 -13.84 -20.35 8.57
C GLY A 44 -12.70 -21.22 8.03
N THR A 45 -11.72 -20.63 7.35
CA THR A 45 -10.49 -21.29 6.90
C THR A 45 -9.30 -20.85 7.75
N THR A 46 -8.41 -21.81 8.04
CA THR A 46 -7.14 -21.55 8.74
C THR A 46 -6.01 -21.78 7.75
N ALA A 47 -5.23 -20.75 7.47
CA ALA A 47 -4.05 -20.82 6.62
C ALA A 47 -2.81 -20.63 7.48
N THR A 48 -1.81 -21.50 7.30
CA THR A 48 -0.52 -21.34 7.97
C THR A 48 0.45 -20.69 6.98
N SER A 49 0.99 -19.53 7.34
CA SER A 49 2.01 -18.83 6.55
C SER A 49 3.31 -18.81 7.33
N THR A 50 4.39 -19.24 6.67
CA THR A 50 5.73 -19.23 7.24
C THR A 50 6.45 -17.97 6.77
N TYR A 51 6.92 -17.18 7.72
CA TYR A 51 7.67 -15.96 7.48
C TYR A 51 9.09 -16.11 8.01
N LEU A 52 10.06 -15.55 7.29
CA LEU A 52 11.39 -15.31 7.83
C LEU A 52 11.43 -13.84 8.29
N LEU A 53 11.61 -13.60 9.59
CA LEU A 53 11.71 -12.25 10.16
C LEU A 53 13.12 -12.01 10.68
N PRO A 54 13.53 -10.75 10.89
CA PRO A 54 14.86 -10.47 11.41
C PRO A 54 15.03 -11.08 12.80
N ASP A 55 16.14 -11.79 13.00
CA ASP A 55 16.45 -12.34 14.32
C ASP A 55 16.95 -11.24 15.26
N THR A 56 16.04 -10.70 16.06
CA THR A 56 16.37 -9.65 17.04
C THR A 56 17.27 -10.12 18.19
N THR A 57 17.49 -11.43 18.32
CA THR A 57 18.36 -12.02 19.34
C THR A 57 19.80 -12.17 18.87
N ASP A 58 20.06 -12.09 17.56
CA ASP A 58 21.41 -12.11 17.02
C ASP A 58 22.16 -10.82 17.38
N ALA A 59 23.35 -10.94 17.96
CA ALA A 59 24.18 -9.80 18.35
C ALA A 59 24.54 -8.87 17.18
N ARG A 60 24.46 -9.35 15.94
CA ARG A 60 24.70 -8.57 14.72
C ARG A 60 23.49 -7.73 14.32
N TYR A 61 22.29 -8.00 14.86
CA TYR A 61 21.07 -7.29 14.52
C TYR A 61 21.16 -5.79 14.87
N THR A 62 21.82 -5.44 15.97
CA THR A 62 22.00 -4.04 16.38
C THR A 62 22.84 -3.23 15.40
N ALA A 63 23.73 -3.87 14.62
CA ALA A 63 24.49 -3.21 13.56
C ALA A 63 23.63 -2.85 12.33
N CYS A 64 22.41 -3.39 12.25
CA CYS A 64 21.45 -3.16 11.19
C CYS A 64 20.44 -2.06 11.51
N LEU A 65 20.48 -1.52 12.73
CA LEU A 65 19.59 -0.47 13.20
C LEU A 65 20.16 0.92 12.88
N ALA A 66 19.27 1.90 12.74
CA ALA A 66 19.67 3.30 12.68
C ALA A 66 20.43 3.69 13.97
N PRO A 67 21.58 4.38 13.86
CA PRO A 67 22.33 4.79 15.04
C PRO A 67 21.56 5.89 15.80
N ALA A 68 21.08 5.51 16.98
CA ALA A 68 20.58 6.30 18.11
C ALA A 68 19.59 7.46 17.81
N GLY A 69 18.34 7.29 18.27
CA GLY A 69 17.46 8.41 18.66
C GLY A 69 16.07 8.50 18.02
N GLY A 70 15.75 7.66 17.02
CA GLY A 70 14.43 7.61 16.37
C GLY A 70 13.85 6.21 16.27
N ASP A 71 12.73 6.06 15.55
CA ASP A 71 12.25 4.74 15.09
C ASP A 71 13.41 4.01 14.43
N LYS A 72 13.66 2.75 14.80
CA LYS A 72 14.92 2.02 14.56
C LYS A 72 15.36 1.88 13.09
N PHE A 73 14.54 2.35 12.15
CA PHE A 73 14.76 2.32 10.70
C PHE A 73 14.48 3.66 10.01
N SER A 74 14.43 4.77 10.76
CA SER A 74 14.22 6.11 10.22
C SER A 74 15.52 6.92 10.18
N PHE A 75 15.85 7.51 9.03
CA PHE A 75 17.09 8.26 8.81
C PHE A 75 16.77 9.63 8.18
N SER A 76 17.39 10.69 8.70
CA SER A 76 17.20 12.06 8.20
C SER A 76 18.36 12.98 8.58
N PRO A 77 18.90 13.81 7.66
CA PRO A 77 18.75 13.68 6.21
C PRO A 77 19.44 12.40 5.72
N ALA A 78 18.83 11.69 4.76
CA ALA A 78 19.39 10.46 4.22
C ALA A 78 18.89 10.12 2.80
N VAL A 79 19.68 9.28 2.12
CA VAL A 79 19.34 8.66 0.83
C VAL A 79 19.55 7.16 0.89
N CYS A 80 18.88 6.42 -0.01
CA CYS A 80 19.04 4.97 -0.06
C CYS A 80 20.48 4.60 -0.44
N PRO A 81 21.02 3.49 0.08
CA PRO A 81 22.30 2.97 -0.36
C PRO A 81 22.33 2.75 -1.88
N GLN A 82 23.53 2.75 -2.44
CA GLN A 82 23.72 2.41 -3.86
C GLN A 82 23.09 1.05 -4.17
N SER A 83 22.49 0.92 -5.35
CA SER A 83 21.72 -0.24 -5.83
C SER A 83 20.40 -0.55 -5.11
N TRP A 84 20.07 0.12 -4.00
CA TRP A 84 18.79 -0.10 -3.33
C TRP A 84 17.65 0.62 -4.05
N THR A 85 16.49 -0.01 -4.05
CA THR A 85 15.28 0.59 -4.61
C THR A 85 14.59 1.41 -3.53
N ALA A 86 14.49 2.71 -3.77
CA ALA A 86 13.60 3.59 -3.04
C ALA A 86 12.17 3.41 -3.58
N TRP A 87 11.23 3.16 -2.68
CA TRP A 87 9.82 2.96 -2.97
C TRP A 87 8.99 4.12 -2.43
N TRP A 88 7.91 4.43 -3.14
CA TRP A 88 6.89 5.43 -2.77
C TRP A 88 7.51 6.79 -2.43
N LEU A 89 8.35 7.30 -3.33
CA LEU A 89 8.95 8.61 -3.15
C LEU A 89 7.87 9.67 -3.22
N GLY A 90 7.81 10.49 -2.18
CA GLY A 90 6.84 11.56 -2.08
C GLY A 90 7.37 12.71 -1.25
N TRP A 91 6.53 13.71 -1.08
CA TRP A 91 6.82 14.86 -0.24
C TRP A 91 5.66 15.17 0.68
N SER A 92 5.97 15.78 1.81
CA SER A 92 5.01 16.35 2.75
C SER A 92 5.43 17.78 3.08
N SER A 93 4.46 18.68 3.22
CA SER A 93 4.70 20.00 3.78
C SER A 93 4.65 19.89 5.31
N VAL A 94 5.75 20.23 5.96
CA VAL A 94 5.72 20.47 7.40
C VAL A 94 5.53 21.96 7.60
N ASP A 95 4.44 22.33 8.27
CA ASP A 95 4.15 23.72 8.62
C ASP A 95 5.33 24.28 9.42
N GLY A 96 6.01 25.28 8.86
CA GLY A 96 7.06 26.01 9.55
C GLY A 96 6.47 26.93 10.62
N ASP A 97 7.13 27.00 11.78
CA ASP A 97 6.81 27.89 12.90
C ASP A 97 6.35 29.28 12.44
N ARG A 98 5.09 29.65 12.73
CA ARG A 98 4.39 30.97 12.75
C ARG A 98 4.79 32.11 11.78
N ARG A 99 5.71 31.90 10.84
CA ARG A 99 6.28 32.87 9.88
C ARG A 99 6.13 32.42 8.42
N GLY A 100 5.43 31.32 8.16
CA GLY A 100 4.80 31.10 6.85
C GLY A 100 5.69 30.54 5.73
N THR A 101 6.73 29.78 6.06
CA THR A 101 7.45 28.99 5.04
C THR A 101 7.26 27.51 5.34
N ALA A 102 6.37 26.84 4.59
CA ALA A 102 6.23 25.39 4.68
C ALA A 102 7.53 24.74 4.17
N ALA A 103 8.17 23.93 5.00
CA ALA A 103 9.34 23.16 4.57
C ALA A 103 8.84 21.90 3.85
N ILE A 104 9.31 21.70 2.61
CA ILE A 104 9.04 20.47 1.86
C ILE A 104 10.02 19.41 2.34
N ILE A 105 9.50 18.32 2.89
CA ILE A 105 10.27 17.15 3.28
C ILE A 105 9.95 16.02 2.32
N SER A 106 10.96 15.57 1.59
CA SER A 106 10.89 14.37 0.77
C SER A 106 11.10 13.13 1.63
N THR A 107 10.39 12.05 1.29
CA THR A 107 10.43 10.76 2.01
C THR A 107 10.44 9.60 1.04
N ALA A 108 11.07 8.49 1.43
CA ALA A 108 11.04 7.24 0.68
C ALA A 108 11.31 6.02 1.58
N TYR A 109 10.99 4.83 1.09
CA TYR A 109 11.29 3.56 1.75
C TYR A 109 12.31 2.75 0.97
N CYS A 110 13.48 2.48 1.54
CA CYS A 110 14.53 1.74 0.87
C CYS A 110 14.44 0.24 1.14
N CYS A 111 14.52 -0.55 0.07
CA CYS A 111 14.67 -1.99 0.12
C CYS A 111 15.94 -2.42 -0.62
N SER A 112 16.62 -3.44 -0.07
CA SER A 112 17.77 -4.05 -0.74
C SER A 112 17.35 -4.74 -2.05
N PRO A 113 18.25 -4.95 -3.03
CA PRO A 113 17.90 -5.37 -4.39
C PRO A 113 17.10 -6.68 -4.50
N SER A 114 17.20 -7.57 -3.52
CA SER A 114 16.48 -8.85 -3.50
C SER A 114 15.08 -8.77 -2.87
N PHE A 115 14.67 -7.58 -2.41
CA PHE A 115 13.38 -7.35 -1.76
C PHE A 115 12.58 -6.27 -2.49
N SER A 116 11.26 -6.39 -2.41
CA SER A 116 10.31 -5.40 -2.94
C SER A 116 9.36 -4.91 -1.84
N LEU A 117 8.85 -3.69 -1.96
CA LEU A 117 7.85 -3.18 -1.04
C LEU A 117 6.44 -3.48 -1.62
N PRO A 118 5.63 -4.33 -0.98
CA PRO A 118 4.29 -4.64 -1.46
C PRO A 118 3.37 -3.43 -1.28
N GLU A 119 2.44 -3.22 -2.22
CA GLU A 119 1.43 -2.16 -2.17
C GLU A 119 0.49 -2.29 -0.96
N GLU A 120 0.25 -3.54 -0.53
CA GLU A 120 -0.47 -3.88 0.69
C GLU A 120 0.50 -4.55 1.67
N THR A 121 0.89 -3.83 2.71
CA THR A 121 1.59 -4.43 3.84
C THR A 121 0.55 -4.97 4.80
N PRO A 122 0.62 -6.24 5.25
CA PRO A 122 -0.24 -6.69 6.34
C PRO A 122 -0.05 -5.75 7.54
N ASP A 123 -1.16 -5.29 8.13
CA ASP A 123 -1.23 -4.26 9.21
C ASP A 123 -0.33 -4.49 10.43
N VAL A 124 0.30 -5.66 10.51
CA VAL A 124 1.07 -6.13 11.66
C VAL A 124 2.50 -5.57 11.68
N LEU A 125 3.01 -5.03 10.58
CA LEU A 125 4.37 -4.50 10.50
C LEU A 125 4.39 -3.18 9.71
N SER A 126 5.06 -2.16 10.26
CA SER A 126 5.52 -0.97 9.53
C SER A 126 6.07 -1.38 8.14
N PRO A 127 6.03 -0.49 7.13
CA PRO A 127 6.36 -0.84 5.75
C PRO A 127 7.60 -1.73 5.67
N SER A 128 7.40 -2.97 5.22
CA SER A 128 8.40 -4.04 5.27
C SER A 128 8.71 -4.52 3.86
N CYS A 129 10.00 -4.56 3.55
CA CYS A 129 10.55 -5.17 2.36
C CYS A 129 10.29 -6.69 2.38
N VAL A 130 9.78 -7.23 1.29
CA VAL A 130 9.39 -8.63 1.13
C VAL A 130 10.24 -9.31 0.08
N GLN A 131 10.71 -10.52 0.38
CA GLN A 131 11.32 -11.42 -0.59
C GLN A 131 10.59 -12.76 -0.57
N ILE A 132 10.16 -13.24 -1.74
CA ILE A 132 9.53 -14.55 -1.89
C ILE A 132 10.65 -15.58 -2.06
N ILE A 133 10.75 -16.55 -1.14
CA ILE A 133 11.83 -17.55 -1.11
C ILE A 133 11.36 -18.89 -1.69
N THR A 134 10.14 -19.32 -1.38
CA THR A 134 9.60 -20.56 -1.92
C THR A 134 8.08 -20.48 -1.97
N ALA A 135 7.50 -20.85 -3.11
CA ALA A 135 6.07 -21.10 -3.27
C ALA A 135 5.91 -22.59 -3.57
N THR A 136 5.43 -23.37 -2.60
CA THR A 136 5.09 -24.77 -2.86
C THR A 136 3.58 -24.88 -3.04
N THR A 137 3.12 -25.19 -4.24
CA THR A 137 1.74 -25.56 -4.51
C THR A 137 1.58 -27.06 -4.25
N GLY A 138 0.87 -27.40 -3.18
CA GLY A 138 0.53 -28.79 -2.86
C GLY A 138 -0.90 -29.13 -3.30
N PRO A 139 -1.14 -30.30 -3.93
CA PRO A 139 -2.50 -30.80 -4.11
C PRO A 139 -3.04 -31.26 -2.76
N ASN A 140 -4.17 -30.69 -2.33
CA ASN A 140 -4.82 -31.08 -1.08
C ASN A 140 -5.65 -32.35 -1.32
N SER A 141 -5.33 -33.45 -0.64
CA SER A 141 -5.92 -34.78 -0.84
C SER A 141 -7.24 -34.97 -0.07
N ASN A 142 -8.11 -33.96 -0.03
CA ASN A 142 -9.40 -34.03 0.65
C ASN A 142 -10.55 -33.80 -0.33
N GLY A 143 -10.88 -34.84 -1.11
CA GLY A 143 -12.23 -35.19 -1.59
C GLY A 143 -13.16 -34.17 -2.28
N GLY A 144 -12.78 -32.91 -2.48
CA GLY A 144 -13.68 -31.84 -2.92
C GLY A 144 -12.95 -30.76 -3.70
N GLY A 145 -12.51 -31.07 -4.92
CA GLY A 145 -11.91 -30.12 -5.86
C GLY A 145 -10.47 -29.68 -5.51
N PRO A 146 -9.66 -29.28 -6.51
CA PRO A 146 -8.32 -28.77 -6.27
C PRO A 146 -8.40 -27.37 -5.64
N VAL A 147 -8.25 -27.28 -4.33
CA VAL A 147 -7.88 -26.03 -3.64
C VAL A 147 -6.37 -26.04 -3.49
N GLU A 148 -5.69 -25.22 -4.29
CA GLU A 148 -4.23 -25.04 -4.22
C GLU A 148 -3.85 -24.42 -2.87
N THR A 149 -3.13 -25.17 -2.04
CA THR A 149 -2.57 -24.63 -0.80
C THR A 149 -1.16 -24.16 -1.12
N THR A 150 -0.99 -22.86 -1.36
CA THR A 150 0.33 -22.27 -1.63
C THR A 150 1.02 -21.96 -0.31
N ALA A 151 1.97 -22.80 0.11
CA ALA A 151 2.87 -22.48 1.20
C ALA A 151 3.90 -21.46 0.68
N LEU A 152 3.68 -20.17 0.97
CA LEU A 152 4.62 -19.10 0.66
C LEU A 152 5.55 -18.90 1.86
N SER A 153 6.83 -19.22 1.68
CA SER A 153 7.87 -18.75 2.59
C SER A 153 8.29 -17.34 2.15
N LYS A 154 7.95 -16.33 2.95
CA LYS A 154 8.27 -14.92 2.68
C LYS A 154 9.28 -14.42 3.71
N ALA A 155 10.38 -13.82 3.28
CA ALA A 155 11.19 -13.00 4.17
C ALA A 155 10.63 -11.59 4.26
N LEU A 156 10.50 -11.09 5.48
CA LEU A 156 10.02 -9.75 5.80
C LEU A 156 11.14 -9.03 6.55
N VAL A 157 11.56 -7.88 6.05
CA VAL A 157 12.56 -7.02 6.69
C VAL A 157 12.01 -5.60 6.77
N PRO A 158 12.09 -4.88 7.90
CA PRO A 158 11.66 -3.50 7.99
C PRO A 158 12.33 -2.64 6.90
N ALA A 159 11.53 -1.86 6.17
CA ALA A 159 12.08 -0.93 5.18
C ALA A 159 12.77 0.24 5.89
N TRP A 160 13.84 0.75 5.28
CA TRP A 160 14.47 1.97 5.79
C TRP A 160 13.66 3.16 5.35
N HIS A 161 13.11 3.88 6.31
CA HIS A 161 12.44 5.14 6.05
C HIS A 161 13.49 6.26 6.01
N ILE A 162 13.64 6.89 4.86
CA ILE A 162 14.57 8.00 4.68
C ILE A 162 13.78 9.28 4.43
N SER A 163 14.33 10.41 4.89
CA SER A 163 13.82 11.72 4.55
C SER A 163 14.92 12.72 4.31
N TRP A 164 14.65 13.74 3.50
CA TRP A 164 15.57 14.84 3.22
C TRP A 164 14.78 16.11 2.87
N LYS A 165 15.37 17.28 3.15
CA LYS A 165 14.84 18.56 2.66
C LYS A 165 15.46 18.90 1.31
N ASP A 166 14.80 19.78 0.58
CA ASP A 166 15.33 20.31 -0.69
C ASP A 166 16.72 20.95 -0.51
N THR A 167 16.94 21.62 0.63
CA THR A 167 18.24 22.20 1.00
C THR A 167 19.36 21.16 1.18
N ASP A 168 18.99 19.92 1.50
CA ASP A 168 19.96 18.85 1.80
C ASP A 168 20.42 18.13 0.52
N VAL A 169 19.67 18.25 -0.58
CA VAL A 169 19.88 17.53 -1.84
C VAL A 169 21.31 17.66 -2.35
N SER A 170 21.88 18.87 -2.33
CA SER A 170 23.25 19.14 -2.82
C SER A 170 24.35 18.51 -1.96
N THR A 171 24.05 18.16 -0.71
CA THR A 171 25.00 17.58 0.25
C THR A 171 24.88 16.07 0.37
N LEU A 172 23.83 15.48 -0.22
CA LEU A 172 23.56 14.05 -0.17
C LEU A 172 24.22 13.34 -1.36
N SER A 173 24.84 12.20 -1.08
CA SER A 173 25.41 11.32 -2.09
C SER A 173 24.87 9.91 -1.89
N PRO A 174 24.36 9.25 -2.94
CA PRO A 174 24.01 9.80 -4.26
C PRO A 174 22.97 10.92 -4.18
N GLN A 175 23.04 11.89 -5.10
CA GLN A 175 22.12 13.02 -5.11
C GLN A 175 20.68 12.55 -5.39
N PRO A 176 19.72 12.80 -4.48
CA PRO A 176 18.34 12.37 -4.68
C PRO A 176 17.64 13.25 -5.73
N PRO A 177 16.57 12.73 -6.37
CA PRO A 177 15.80 13.50 -7.34
C PRO A 177 15.03 14.62 -6.64
N ALA A 178 14.90 15.76 -7.32
CA ALA A 178 14.04 16.85 -6.85
C ALA A 178 12.57 16.44 -6.99
N ILE A 179 11.86 16.33 -5.86
CA ILE A 179 10.44 15.98 -5.83
C ILE A 179 9.64 17.28 -5.76
N THR A 180 9.50 17.97 -6.90
CA THR A 180 8.80 19.27 -6.97
C THR A 180 7.30 19.13 -7.20
N SER A 181 6.85 18.02 -7.79
CA SER A 181 5.44 17.69 -7.98
C SER A 181 5.27 16.20 -8.24
N GLY A 182 4.19 15.61 -7.71
CA GLY A 182 3.86 14.20 -7.92
C GLY A 182 4.42 13.23 -6.87
N ARG A 183 4.18 11.95 -7.13
CA ARG A 183 4.70 10.80 -6.38
C ARG A 183 5.36 9.84 -7.36
N PHE A 184 6.45 9.23 -6.96
CA PHE A 184 7.17 8.25 -7.76
C PHE A 184 7.05 6.88 -7.13
N LYS A 185 6.82 5.86 -7.95
CA LYS A 185 6.66 4.49 -7.48
C LYS A 185 8.00 3.96 -6.99
N THR A 186 9.03 4.10 -7.83
CA THR A 186 10.36 3.57 -7.57
C THR A 186 11.44 4.55 -8.03
N TRP A 187 12.61 4.47 -7.41
CA TRP A 187 13.83 5.13 -7.85
C TRP A 187 15.04 4.34 -7.36
N VAL A 188 16.06 4.23 -8.19
CA VAL A 188 17.36 3.69 -7.79
C VAL A 188 18.37 4.81 -7.94
N PRO A 189 19.31 4.99 -7.00
CA PRO A 189 20.36 5.97 -7.18
C PRO A 189 21.07 5.91 -8.52
N GLY A 190 21.14 7.06 -9.20
CA GLY A 190 21.70 7.17 -10.55
C GLY A 190 20.70 6.90 -11.69
N SER A 191 19.46 6.50 -11.40
CA SER A 191 18.39 6.35 -12.39
C SER A 191 17.41 7.52 -12.38
N SER A 192 16.60 7.64 -13.45
CA SER A 192 15.40 8.48 -13.43
C SER A 192 14.34 7.83 -12.53
N PRO A 193 13.61 8.59 -11.70
CA PRO A 193 12.50 8.04 -10.91
C PRO A 193 11.33 7.64 -11.80
N GLU A 194 10.67 6.54 -11.45
CA GLU A 194 9.50 6.02 -12.15
C GLU A 194 8.23 6.69 -11.61
N PRO A 195 7.42 7.37 -12.45
CA PRO A 195 6.21 8.03 -11.99
C PRO A 195 5.22 6.99 -11.43
N GLN A 196 4.57 7.32 -10.33
CA GLN A 196 3.47 6.49 -9.85
C GLN A 196 2.31 6.62 -10.83
N PRO A 197 1.79 5.52 -11.40
CA PRO A 197 0.59 5.61 -12.23
C PRO A 197 -0.51 6.20 -11.36
N THR A 198 -1.14 7.29 -11.82
CA THR A 198 -2.39 7.75 -11.25
C THR A 198 -3.34 6.56 -11.31
N GLN A 199 -3.64 5.97 -10.15
CA GLN A 199 -4.75 5.02 -10.05
C GLN A 199 -5.99 5.82 -10.47
N GLY A 200 -6.36 5.70 -11.74
CA GLY A 200 -7.68 6.11 -12.19
C GLY A 200 -8.63 5.19 -11.45
N SER A 201 -9.22 5.69 -10.37
CA SER A 201 -10.18 4.95 -9.56
C SER A 201 -11.31 4.45 -10.47
N ALA A 202 -11.18 3.21 -10.96
CA ALA A 202 -12.22 2.57 -11.76
C ALA A 202 -13.54 2.51 -10.96
N LEU A 203 -13.44 2.43 -9.63
CA LEU A 203 -14.53 2.43 -8.67
C LEU A 203 -15.26 3.79 -8.51
N GLY A 204 -14.68 4.89 -9.01
CA GLY A 204 -15.28 6.22 -8.99
C GLY A 204 -15.74 6.71 -10.36
N SER A 205 -15.68 5.86 -11.39
CA SER A 205 -16.01 6.28 -12.74
C SER A 205 -17.51 6.61 -12.83
N PRO A 206 -17.92 7.74 -13.45
CA PRO A 206 -19.34 8.06 -13.63
C PRO A 206 -20.10 6.95 -14.39
N LEU A 207 -19.39 6.17 -15.20
CA LEU A 207 -19.91 4.98 -15.87
C LEU A 207 -20.26 3.84 -14.90
N PHE A 208 -19.50 3.65 -13.81
CA PHE A 208 -19.80 2.67 -12.77
C PHE A 208 -21.08 3.05 -12.01
N TYR A 209 -21.22 4.33 -11.61
CA TYR A 209 -22.46 4.83 -10.98
C TYR A 209 -23.66 4.74 -11.92
N PHE A 210 -23.48 5.02 -13.20
CA PHE A 210 -24.55 4.87 -14.19
C PHE A 210 -25.00 3.41 -14.33
N LEU A 211 -24.08 2.44 -14.32
CA LEU A 211 -24.43 1.02 -14.41
C LEU A 211 -25.06 0.47 -13.13
N VAL A 212 -24.50 0.79 -11.96
CA VAL A 212 -24.93 0.23 -10.67
C VAL A 212 -26.18 0.92 -10.14
N VAL A 213 -26.32 2.23 -10.33
CA VAL A 213 -27.43 3.03 -9.77
C VAL A 213 -28.37 3.52 -10.88
N GLY A 214 -27.82 4.02 -12.00
CA GLY A 214 -28.63 4.58 -13.09
C GLY A 214 -29.48 3.54 -13.81
N LEU A 215 -28.90 2.42 -14.20
CA LEU A 215 -29.56 1.39 -15.01
C LEU A 215 -30.74 0.72 -14.26
N PRO A 216 -30.63 0.35 -12.97
CA PRO A 216 -31.77 -0.14 -12.21
C PRO A 216 -32.91 0.88 -12.08
N LEU A 217 -32.61 2.16 -11.86
CA LEU A 217 -33.62 3.21 -11.79
C LEU A 217 -34.37 3.39 -13.11
N ILE A 218 -33.67 3.33 -14.25
CA ILE A 218 -34.28 3.42 -15.58
C ILE A 218 -35.20 2.22 -15.83
N VAL A 219 -34.78 1.00 -15.47
CA VAL A 219 -35.61 -0.20 -15.62
C VAL A 219 -36.88 -0.10 -14.77
N VAL A 220 -36.77 0.33 -13.52
CA VAL A 220 -37.94 0.52 -12.64
C VAL A 220 -38.89 1.59 -13.21
N ALA A 221 -38.36 2.72 -13.68
CA ALA A 221 -39.18 3.77 -14.28
C ALA A 221 -39.90 3.29 -15.56
N ALA A 222 -39.23 2.50 -16.39
CA ALA A 222 -39.82 1.91 -17.60
C ALA A 222 -40.94 0.92 -17.27
N ILE A 223 -40.76 0.08 -16.23
CA ILE A 223 -41.80 -0.85 -15.76
C ILE A 223 -43.01 -0.06 -15.25
N ILE A 224 -42.80 0.97 -14.41
CA ILE A 224 -43.87 1.81 -13.88
C ILE A 224 -44.64 2.50 -15.02
N ALA A 225 -43.93 3.07 -16.00
CA ALA A 225 -44.55 3.68 -17.17
C ALA A 225 -45.36 2.66 -17.98
N CYS A 226 -44.81 1.48 -18.23
CA CYS A 226 -45.50 0.40 -18.95
C CYS A 226 -46.79 -0.01 -18.24
N LEU A 227 -46.75 -0.20 -16.92
CA LEU A 227 -47.93 -0.51 -16.10
C LEU A 227 -48.96 0.63 -16.15
N PHE A 228 -48.52 1.88 -16.07
CA PHE A 228 -49.41 3.03 -16.15
C PHE A 228 -50.13 3.11 -17.50
N PHE A 229 -49.40 2.92 -18.61
CA PHE A 229 -49.99 2.90 -19.96
C PHE A 229 -50.92 1.70 -20.17
N ALA A 230 -50.56 0.51 -19.69
CA ALA A 230 -51.40 -0.67 -19.77
C ALA A 230 -52.71 -0.52 -18.96
N CYS A 231 -52.63 0.06 -17.75
CA CYS A 231 -53.80 0.39 -16.95
C CYS A 231 -54.69 1.42 -17.65
N ARG A 232 -54.11 2.50 -18.18
CA ARG A 232 -54.89 3.52 -18.93
C ARG A 232 -55.58 2.94 -20.16
N ALA A 233 -54.89 2.12 -20.94
CA ALA A 233 -55.45 1.49 -22.14
C ALA A 233 -56.60 0.52 -21.82
N ARG A 234 -56.60 -0.12 -20.64
CA ARG A 234 -57.72 -0.95 -20.17
C ARG A 234 -58.95 -0.13 -19.79
N PHE A 235 -58.77 1.04 -19.20
CA PHE A 235 -59.89 1.92 -18.82
C PHE A 235 -60.53 2.62 -20.02
N THR A 236 -59.81 2.78 -21.14
CA THR A 236 -60.34 3.42 -22.36
C THR A 236 -60.91 2.44 -23.38
N ARG A 237 -61.11 1.15 -23.07
CA ARG A 237 -61.89 0.26 -23.94
C ARG A 237 -63.37 0.36 -23.59
N PRO A 238 -64.19 1.14 -24.32
CA PRO A 238 -65.64 1.07 -24.18
C PRO A 238 -66.10 -0.36 -24.53
N GLN A 239 -66.93 -0.91 -23.66
CA GLN A 239 -67.55 -2.22 -23.80
C GLN A 239 -68.55 -2.21 -24.96
N SER A 240 -68.08 -2.34 -26.20
CA SER A 240 -68.93 -2.57 -27.37
C SER A 240 -69.17 -4.08 -27.57
N SER A 241 -70.26 -4.55 -26.94
CA SER A 241 -71.29 -5.43 -27.51
C SER A 241 -70.98 -6.33 -28.72
N GLY A 242 -71.37 -7.61 -28.64
CA GLY A 242 -71.95 -8.27 -29.83
C GLY A 242 -71.76 -9.79 -29.99
N ARG A 243 -72.78 -10.55 -29.62
CA ARG A 243 -73.36 -11.75 -30.28
C ARG A 243 -72.62 -12.33 -31.52
N ARG A 244 -72.37 -13.64 -31.48
CA ARG A 244 -72.69 -14.69 -32.50
C ARG A 244 -72.20 -16.01 -31.89
N GLY A 245 -72.99 -17.03 -31.60
CA GLY A 245 -74.17 -17.53 -32.28
C GLY A 245 -73.84 -18.91 -32.84
N PHE A 246 -74.54 -19.93 -32.32
CA PHE A 246 -74.97 -21.14 -33.02
C PHE A 246 -73.93 -22.08 -33.66
N GLY A 247 -74.02 -23.38 -33.31
CA GLY A 247 -73.62 -24.44 -34.25
C GLY A 247 -73.17 -25.76 -33.64
N LYS A 248 -74.12 -26.59 -33.20
CA LYS A 248 -73.95 -28.05 -33.05
C LYS A 248 -73.41 -28.66 -34.35
N LYS A 249 -72.56 -29.69 -34.25
CA LYS A 249 -72.77 -31.03 -34.85
C LYS A 249 -71.62 -31.98 -34.50
N THR A 250 -71.95 -33.03 -33.75
CA THR A 250 -71.28 -34.33 -33.76
C THR A 250 -71.65 -35.10 -35.04
N PRO A 251 -70.79 -36.04 -35.46
CA PRO A 251 -71.32 -37.33 -35.90
C PRO A 251 -70.56 -38.52 -35.30
N SER A 252 -71.31 -39.54 -34.91
CA SER A 252 -70.96 -40.97 -34.99
C SER A 252 -71.93 -41.60 -35.99
#